data_AF-A0A9W6ZPP2-F1
#
_entry.id   AF-A0A9W6ZPP2-F1
#
_cell.length_a   1.000
_cell.length_b   1.000
_cell.length_c   1.000
_cell.angle_alpha   90.00
_cell.angle_beta   90.00
_cell.angle_gamma   90.00
#
_symmetry.space_group_name_H-M   'P 1'
#
loop_
_entity.id
_entity.type
_entity.pdbx_description
1 polymer ?
#
loop_
_entity_poly.entity_id
_entity_poly.type
_entity_poly.pdbx_seq_one_letter_code
_entity_poly.pdbx_strand_id
1 'polypeptide(L)'
;MFARNLRFGLLRGSEITFQRIHRVPTRGLSTNQPPKLDNPDYWTSFYQRKAGAPFDWFVDDAEVIQEIAEHVRSMTQPSSRSSVLHIGCGTSILSEALFRETTLKLLLHTDIDETAVRQTQERLGGAALSGQGHRVEVDDILNSKFCTHNFDVVVDKGVVDCFVHSGNDEALKQALDNIKSALSPTGKLVMVTNDDYVMREGDFIKLGLMRDWDVPRMKSVELVGEETGFACNMFTISPRDKN
;
A
#
# COMPACT_ATOMS: atom_id res chain seq x y z
N MET A 1 5.00 -19.95 -29.10
CA MET A 1 4.16 -20.93 -28.38
C MET A 1 5.04 -21.56 -27.30
N PHE A 2 5.15 -20.90 -26.13
CA PHE A 2 5.88 -21.43 -24.98
C PHE A 2 4.87 -21.54 -23.84
N ALA A 3 4.62 -22.78 -23.40
CA ALA A 3 3.68 -23.10 -22.36
C ALA A 3 4.29 -22.75 -20.98
N ARG A 4 3.60 -21.89 -20.22
CA ARG A 4 3.87 -21.67 -18.80
C ARG A 4 3.35 -22.88 -18.02
N ASN A 5 4.25 -23.59 -17.33
CA ASN A 5 3.89 -24.62 -16.36
C ASN A 5 3.33 -23.94 -15.10
N LEU A 6 2.00 -23.90 -14.99
CA LEU A 6 1.31 -23.67 -13.71
C LEU A 6 1.53 -24.89 -12.82
N ARG A 7 2.37 -24.76 -11.79
CA ARG A 7 2.45 -25.77 -10.71
C ARG A 7 1.37 -25.47 -9.68
N PHE A 8 0.29 -26.24 -9.71
CA PHE A 8 -0.61 -26.39 -8.57
C PHE A 8 0.09 -27.23 -7.50
N GLY A 9 0.57 -26.59 -6.43
CA GLY A 9 1.15 -27.27 -5.28
C GLY A 9 0.05 -27.84 -4.38
N LEU A 10 -0.08 -29.17 -4.37
CA LEU A 10 -0.89 -29.92 -3.42
C LEU A 10 -0.25 -29.84 -2.02
N LEU A 11 -1.00 -29.39 -1.02
CA LEU A 11 -0.58 -29.39 0.37
C LEU A 11 -0.40 -30.84 0.88
N ARG A 12 0.83 -31.22 1.25
CA ARG A 12 1.10 -32.30 2.20
C ARG A 12 2.14 -31.84 3.20
N GLY A 13 1.75 -31.86 4.47
CA GLY A 13 2.48 -31.23 5.56
C GLY A 13 3.80 -31.90 5.93
N SER A 14 4.71 -31.09 6.44
CA SER A 14 5.44 -31.27 7.72
C SER A 14 6.34 -30.05 7.92
N GLU A 15 6.35 -29.55 9.16
CA GLU A 15 7.27 -28.52 9.69
C GLU A 15 7.15 -27.10 9.13
N ILE A 16 6.19 -26.35 9.70
CA ILE A 16 6.23 -24.89 9.69
C ILE A 16 7.40 -24.48 10.59
N THR A 17 8.55 -24.22 9.97
CA THR A 17 9.69 -23.59 10.65
C THR A 17 9.33 -22.13 10.89
N PHE A 18 8.83 -21.81 12.09
CA PHE A 18 8.67 -20.45 12.60
C PHE A 18 10.05 -19.81 12.82
N GLN A 19 10.75 -19.43 11.74
CA GLN A 19 11.95 -18.61 11.82
C GLN A 19 12.03 -17.65 10.64
N ARG A 20 11.27 -16.56 10.70
CA ARG A 20 11.66 -15.23 10.21
C ARG A 20 10.59 -14.21 10.56
N ILE A 21 10.54 -13.80 11.82
CA ILE A 21 9.96 -12.51 12.19
C ILE A 21 10.91 -11.46 11.60
N HIS A 22 10.58 -10.97 10.41
CA HIS A 22 11.34 -9.90 9.78
C HIS A 22 11.13 -8.61 10.56
N ARG A 23 12.18 -8.23 11.31
CA ARG A 23 12.36 -6.87 11.80
C ARG A 23 12.10 -5.90 10.64
N VAL A 24 11.32 -4.85 10.88
CA VAL A 24 11.32 -3.64 10.04
C VAL A 24 12.77 -3.34 9.65
N PRO A 25 13.10 -3.14 8.36
CA PRO A 25 14.46 -2.84 7.96
C PRO A 25 15.00 -1.67 8.79
N THR A 26 16.00 -1.92 9.64
CA THR A 26 16.64 -0.89 10.48
C THR A 26 17.55 0.04 9.66
N ARG A 27 17.52 -0.04 8.33
CA ARG A 27 18.28 0.84 7.43
C ARG A 27 17.74 2.27 7.52
N GLY A 28 18.28 3.05 8.46
CA GLY A 28 17.97 4.46 8.67
C GLY A 28 17.41 4.80 10.05
N LEU A 29 17.16 3.80 10.91
CA LEU A 29 16.70 4.02 12.29
C LEU A 29 17.90 4.08 13.23
N SER A 30 18.33 5.30 13.56
CA SER A 30 19.52 5.58 14.40
C SER A 30 19.21 5.77 15.89
N THR A 31 17.99 5.48 16.37
CA THR A 31 17.58 5.88 17.72
C THR A 31 17.28 4.69 18.63
N ASN A 32 17.69 4.80 19.91
CA ASN A 32 17.39 3.85 20.98
C ASN A 32 15.90 3.83 21.41
N GLN A 33 15.03 4.53 20.68
CA GLN A 33 13.58 4.50 20.83
C GLN A 33 12.96 4.05 19.50
N PRO A 34 11.90 3.23 19.55
CA PRO A 34 11.18 2.83 18.35
C PRO A 34 10.65 4.09 17.62
N PRO A 35 10.67 4.11 16.28
CA PRO A 35 10.18 5.25 15.52
C PRO A 35 8.68 5.50 15.82
N LYS A 36 8.30 6.77 15.97
CA LYS A 36 6.89 7.19 16.10
C LYS A 36 6.29 7.31 14.71
N LEU A 37 5.92 6.17 14.11
CA LEU A 37 5.48 6.10 12.72
C LEU A 37 4.10 6.74 12.49
N ASP A 38 3.31 6.90 13.54
CA ASP A 38 2.03 7.63 13.52
C ASP A 38 2.17 9.16 13.71
N ASN A 39 3.40 9.68 13.85
CA ASN A 39 3.66 11.11 13.98
C ASN A 39 4.14 11.72 12.65
N PRO A 40 3.44 12.73 12.08
CA PRO A 40 3.87 13.41 10.87
C PRO A 40 5.29 14.02 10.94
N ASP A 41 5.70 14.54 12.11
CA ASP A 41 7.01 15.17 12.30
C ASP A 41 8.18 14.18 12.08
N TYR A 42 7.93 12.89 12.37
CA TYR A 42 8.91 11.84 12.09
C TYR A 42 9.17 11.73 10.59
N TRP A 43 8.11 11.76 9.77
CA TRP A 43 8.17 11.65 8.32
C TRP A 43 8.82 12.88 7.68
N THR A 44 8.47 14.08 8.16
CA THR A 44 9.14 15.32 7.72
C THR A 44 10.64 15.25 7.99
N SER A 45 11.03 14.83 9.17
CA SER A 45 12.45 14.66 9.51
C SER A 45 13.12 13.57 8.65
N PHE A 46 12.40 12.49 8.34
CA PHE A 46 12.90 11.39 7.52
C PHE A 46 13.16 11.83 6.07
N TYR A 47 12.16 12.44 5.40
CA TYR A 47 12.27 12.84 4.00
C TYR A 47 13.21 14.03 3.78
N GLN A 48 13.35 14.92 4.77
CA GLN A 48 14.39 15.96 4.74
C GLN A 48 15.81 15.36 4.73
N ARG A 49 16.06 14.31 5.53
CA ARG A 49 17.38 13.63 5.56
C ARG A 49 17.65 12.77 4.33
N LYS A 50 16.60 12.26 3.68
CA LYS A 50 16.68 11.37 2.52
C LYS A 50 16.46 12.10 1.19
N ALA A 51 16.58 13.44 1.18
CA ALA A 51 16.34 14.24 -0.01
C ALA A 51 17.17 13.77 -1.22
N GLY A 52 16.49 13.48 -2.33
CA GLY A 52 17.12 13.26 -3.64
C GLY A 52 17.23 11.82 -4.13
N ALA A 53 16.81 10.82 -3.36
CA ALA A 53 16.73 9.43 -3.83
C ALA A 53 15.39 8.78 -3.43
N PRO A 54 14.78 7.96 -4.31
CA PRO A 54 13.64 7.13 -3.94
C PRO A 54 13.94 6.25 -2.74
N PHE A 55 12.91 5.94 -1.95
CA PHE A 55 13.02 5.03 -0.82
C PHE A 55 11.78 4.17 -0.73
N ASP A 56 12.01 2.86 -0.61
CA ASP A 56 10.96 1.87 -0.51
C ASP A 56 10.97 1.15 0.83
N TRP A 57 9.77 1.09 1.44
CA TRP A 57 9.51 0.29 2.63
C TRP A 57 9.24 -1.17 2.24
N PHE A 58 9.64 -2.09 3.12
CA PHE A 58 9.56 -3.56 2.98
C PHE A 58 10.56 -4.15 1.99
N VAL A 59 10.47 -3.77 0.71
CA VAL A 59 11.31 -4.31 -0.34
C VAL A 59 11.66 -3.22 -1.35
N ASP A 60 12.95 -2.91 -1.46
CA ASP A 60 13.52 -2.05 -2.52
C ASP A 60 13.94 -2.94 -3.70
N ASP A 61 12.95 -3.57 -4.32
CA ASP A 61 13.11 -4.48 -5.44
C ASP A 61 12.12 -4.08 -6.54
N ALA A 62 12.67 -3.71 -7.69
CA ALA A 62 11.89 -3.21 -8.81
C ALA A 62 10.87 -4.24 -9.33
N GLU A 63 11.16 -5.54 -9.18
CA GLU A 63 10.26 -6.62 -9.61
C GLU A 63 9.03 -6.69 -8.70
N VAL A 64 9.21 -6.54 -7.38
CA VAL A 64 8.11 -6.50 -6.41
C VAL A 64 7.22 -5.28 -6.66
N ILE A 65 7.82 -4.11 -6.91
CA ILE A 65 7.06 -2.91 -7.24
C ILE A 65 6.27 -3.08 -8.54
N GLN A 66 6.89 -3.71 -9.56
CA GLN A 66 6.23 -4.01 -10.82
C GLN A 66 5.05 -4.97 -10.62
N GLU A 67 5.21 -6.02 -9.82
CA GLU A 67 4.15 -6.98 -9.53
C GLU A 67 2.94 -6.32 -8.85
N ILE A 68 3.19 -5.40 -7.90
CA ILE A 68 2.11 -4.61 -7.26
C ILE A 68 1.37 -3.78 -8.32
N ALA A 69 2.10 -3.08 -9.20
CA ALA A 69 1.50 -2.24 -10.23
C ALA A 69 0.69 -3.05 -11.26
N GLU A 70 1.19 -4.22 -11.66
CA GLU A 70 0.48 -5.14 -12.56
C GLU A 70 -0.76 -5.73 -11.91
N HIS A 71 -0.71 -6.04 -10.61
CA HIS A 71 -1.87 -6.49 -9.86
C HIS A 71 -2.95 -5.41 -9.81
N VAL A 72 -2.59 -4.15 -9.51
CA VAL A 72 -3.51 -3.01 -9.57
C VAL A 72 -4.11 -2.86 -10.96
N ARG A 73 -3.28 -2.92 -12.02
CA ARG A 73 -3.76 -2.89 -13.42
C ARG A 73 -4.81 -3.96 -13.67
N SER A 74 -4.62 -5.19 -13.18
CA SER A 74 -5.55 -6.31 -13.39
C SER A 74 -6.96 -6.08 -12.80
N MET A 75 -7.06 -5.23 -11.78
CA MET A 75 -8.33 -4.86 -11.13
C MET A 75 -9.00 -3.64 -11.77
N THR A 76 -8.25 -2.88 -12.56
CA THR A 76 -8.76 -1.69 -13.24
C THR A 76 -9.22 -2.06 -14.65
N GLN A 77 -10.33 -1.48 -15.10
CA GLN A 77 -10.80 -1.71 -16.46
C GLN A 77 -9.86 -1.06 -17.50
N PRO A 78 -9.65 -1.70 -18.66
CA PRO A 78 -8.91 -1.12 -19.78
C PRO A 78 -9.54 0.15 -20.38
N SER A 79 -10.73 0.56 -19.91
CA SER A 79 -11.60 1.54 -20.55
C SER A 79 -11.39 3.00 -20.11
N SER A 80 -10.25 3.36 -19.49
CA SER A 80 -9.93 4.72 -19.00
C SER A 80 -10.96 5.32 -18.02
N ARG A 81 -11.82 4.48 -17.42
CA ARG A 81 -12.87 4.91 -16.47
C ARG A 81 -12.47 4.71 -15.01
N SER A 82 -11.53 3.80 -14.77
CA SER A 82 -11.13 3.41 -13.42
C SER A 82 -10.36 4.53 -12.72
N SER A 83 -10.47 4.57 -11.41
CA SER A 83 -9.81 5.53 -10.54
C SER A 83 -9.06 4.82 -9.42
N VAL A 84 -7.84 5.28 -9.14
CA VAL A 84 -6.97 4.71 -8.11
C VAL A 84 -6.47 5.81 -7.18
N LEU A 85 -6.49 5.51 -5.87
CA LEU A 85 -5.88 6.33 -4.82
C LEU A 85 -4.72 5.55 -4.20
N HIS A 86 -3.49 6.08 -4.26
CA HIS A 86 -2.32 5.55 -3.57
C HIS A 86 -2.04 6.42 -2.34
N ILE A 87 -2.27 5.89 -1.15
CA ILE A 87 -2.11 6.61 0.12
C ILE A 87 -0.71 6.40 0.70
N GLY A 88 -0.17 7.43 1.36
CA GLY A 88 1.20 7.42 1.89
C GLY A 88 2.22 7.03 0.84
N CYS A 89 2.16 7.66 -0.34
CA CYS A 89 2.97 7.25 -1.48
C CYS A 89 4.47 7.42 -1.23
N GLY A 90 4.85 8.27 -0.28
CA GLY A 90 6.21 8.59 0.07
C GLY A 90 7.04 9.00 -1.14
N THR A 91 8.27 8.52 -1.17
CA THR A 91 9.21 8.66 -2.28
C THR A 91 9.47 7.32 -2.98
N SER A 92 8.56 6.35 -2.84
CA SER A 92 8.64 5.04 -3.48
C SER A 92 8.52 5.19 -5.00
N ILE A 93 9.20 4.31 -5.76
CA ILE A 93 9.04 4.23 -7.22
C ILE A 93 7.70 3.58 -7.66
N LEU A 94 6.87 3.14 -6.70
CA LEU A 94 5.55 2.60 -6.98
C LEU A 94 4.63 3.62 -7.69
N SER A 95 4.79 4.91 -7.41
CA SER A 95 3.97 5.94 -8.07
C SER A 95 4.23 5.97 -9.58
N GLU A 96 5.51 5.91 -9.98
CA GLU A 96 5.97 5.83 -11.36
C GLU A 96 5.57 4.50 -12.02
N ALA A 97 5.63 3.39 -11.29
CA ALA A 97 5.18 2.09 -11.79
C ALA A 97 3.67 2.07 -12.05
N LEU A 98 2.85 2.56 -11.10
CA LEU A 98 1.40 2.69 -11.29
C LEU A 98 1.06 3.60 -12.47
N PHE A 99 1.77 4.72 -12.62
CA PHE A 99 1.60 5.62 -13.76
C PHE A 99 1.87 4.92 -15.09
N ARG A 100 2.97 4.15 -15.20
CA ARG A 100 3.37 3.46 -16.43
C ARG A 100 2.48 2.27 -16.77
N GLU A 101 2.08 1.49 -15.77
CA GLU A 101 1.37 0.23 -15.99
C GLU A 101 -0.14 0.41 -16.18
N THR A 102 -0.73 1.49 -15.67
CA THR A 102 -2.18 1.67 -15.68
C THR A 102 -2.63 2.72 -16.69
N THR A 103 -3.88 2.64 -17.13
CA THR A 103 -4.53 3.69 -17.94
C THR A 103 -5.84 4.05 -17.26
N LEU A 104 -5.81 5.14 -16.49
CA LEU A 104 -6.85 5.49 -15.54
C LEU A 104 -7.50 6.82 -15.89
N LYS A 105 -8.76 6.99 -15.47
CA LYS A 105 -9.41 8.30 -15.44
C LYS A 105 -8.72 9.22 -14.44
N LEU A 106 -8.37 8.65 -13.29
CA LEU A 106 -7.80 9.34 -12.15
C LEU A 106 -6.80 8.41 -11.46
N LEU A 107 -5.56 8.88 -11.30
CA LEU A 107 -4.56 8.25 -10.44
C LEU A 107 -4.10 9.32 -9.46
N LEU A 108 -4.52 9.20 -8.21
CA LEU A 108 -4.17 10.15 -7.18
C LEU A 108 -3.17 9.52 -6.21
N HIS A 109 -2.01 10.13 -6.09
CA HIS A 109 -1.04 9.81 -5.06
C HIS A 109 -1.17 10.83 -3.93
N THR A 110 -1.12 10.37 -2.70
CA THR A 110 -1.21 11.24 -1.52
C THR A 110 -0.16 10.89 -0.50
N ASP A 111 0.36 11.90 0.19
CA ASP A 111 1.20 11.73 1.36
C ASP A 111 0.97 12.89 2.33
N ILE A 112 1.19 12.67 3.62
CA ILE A 112 1.08 13.71 4.64
C ILE A 112 2.28 14.66 4.57
N ASP A 113 3.43 14.19 4.08
CA ASP A 113 4.64 14.98 4.03
C ASP A 113 4.80 15.75 2.71
N GLU A 114 4.87 17.08 2.82
CA GLU A 114 5.02 17.97 1.65
C GLU A 114 6.32 17.73 0.87
N THR A 115 7.39 17.30 1.54
CA THR A 115 8.67 17.03 0.88
C THR A 115 8.59 15.76 0.04
N ALA A 116 7.96 14.70 0.54
CA ALA A 116 7.67 13.50 -0.24
C ALA A 116 6.80 13.79 -1.46
N VAL A 117 5.71 14.54 -1.28
CA VAL A 117 4.83 14.97 -2.38
C VAL A 117 5.61 15.72 -3.45
N ARG A 118 6.39 16.75 -3.07
CA ARG A 118 7.18 17.53 -4.02
C ARG A 118 8.17 16.66 -4.79
N GLN A 119 8.92 15.78 -4.11
CA GLN A 119 9.88 14.91 -4.77
C GLN A 119 9.20 13.95 -5.76
N THR A 120 8.04 13.40 -5.41
CA THR A 120 7.29 12.50 -6.29
C THR A 120 6.70 13.26 -7.49
N GLN A 121 6.24 14.51 -7.31
CA GLN A 121 5.84 15.39 -8.42
C GLN A 121 7.00 15.68 -9.38
N GLU A 122 8.19 15.98 -8.85
CA GLU A 122 9.39 16.26 -9.65
C GLU A 122 9.79 15.03 -10.49
N ARG A 123 9.70 13.81 -9.94
CA ARG A 123 10.04 12.57 -10.65
C ARG A 123 9.02 12.16 -11.70
N LEU A 124 7.71 12.29 -11.41
CA LEU A 124 6.66 12.01 -12.40
C LEU A 124 6.65 13.05 -13.53
N GLY A 125 7.16 14.26 -13.28
CA GLY A 125 7.32 15.32 -14.25
C GLY A 125 6.02 16.09 -14.52
N GLY A 126 6.15 17.38 -14.89
CA GLY A 126 4.99 18.26 -15.10
C GLY A 126 4.04 17.81 -16.21
N ALA A 127 4.54 17.12 -17.25
CA ALA A 127 3.73 16.63 -18.37
C ALA A 127 2.80 15.46 -17.99
N ALA A 128 3.23 14.58 -17.07
CA ALA A 128 2.40 13.50 -16.53
C ALA A 128 1.22 14.05 -15.69
N LEU A 129 1.42 15.20 -15.05
CA LEU A 129 0.44 15.87 -14.19
C LEU A 129 -0.47 16.87 -14.93
N SER A 130 -0.15 17.21 -16.19
CA SER A 130 -0.84 18.30 -16.90
C SER A 130 -1.93 17.87 -17.90
N GLY A 131 -2.12 16.57 -18.17
CA GLY A 131 -3.00 16.13 -19.27
C GLY A 131 -3.80 14.86 -19.07
N GLN A 132 -3.43 14.03 -18.11
CA GLN A 132 -4.19 12.85 -17.69
C GLN A 132 -4.61 13.12 -16.24
N GLY A 133 -5.68 12.53 -15.72
CA GLY A 133 -6.17 12.80 -14.35
C GLY A 133 -5.22 12.34 -13.22
N HIS A 134 -3.91 12.41 -13.40
CA HIS A 134 -2.87 11.97 -12.49
C HIS A 134 -2.43 13.15 -11.64
N ARG A 135 -2.42 12.98 -10.33
CA ARG A 135 -2.13 14.04 -9.36
C ARG A 135 -1.33 13.46 -8.20
N VAL A 136 -0.50 14.30 -7.61
CA VAL A 136 0.16 14.01 -6.33
C VAL A 136 -0.18 15.16 -5.40
N GLU A 137 -0.75 14.87 -4.24
CA GLU A 137 -1.23 15.89 -3.31
C GLU A 137 -0.84 15.62 -1.87
N VAL A 138 -0.72 16.69 -1.10
CA VAL A 138 -0.63 16.61 0.36
C VAL A 138 -2.00 16.26 0.91
N ASP A 139 -2.07 15.20 1.72
CA ASP A 139 -3.29 14.72 2.37
C ASP A 139 -2.95 13.82 3.58
N ASP A 140 -3.70 13.98 4.67
CA ASP A 140 -3.61 13.15 5.87
C ASP A 140 -4.71 12.10 5.83
N ILE A 141 -4.36 10.80 5.84
CA ILE A 141 -5.36 9.72 5.77
C ILE A 141 -6.36 9.75 6.93
N LEU A 142 -6.00 10.29 8.11
CA LEU A 142 -6.91 10.40 9.24
C LEU A 142 -7.96 11.50 9.03
N ASN A 143 -7.64 12.51 8.22
CA ASN A 143 -8.47 13.67 7.91
C ASN A 143 -8.59 13.91 6.40
N SER A 144 -8.66 12.82 5.62
CA SER A 144 -8.50 12.88 4.18
C SER A 144 -9.67 13.59 3.50
N LYS A 145 -9.34 14.51 2.59
CA LYS A 145 -10.36 15.17 1.73
C LYS A 145 -10.90 14.23 0.65
N PHE A 146 -10.33 13.03 0.50
CA PHE A 146 -10.65 12.09 -0.56
C PHE A 146 -11.58 10.94 -0.15
N CYS A 147 -12.05 10.93 1.11
CA CYS A 147 -12.96 9.93 1.70
C CYS A 147 -14.36 9.80 1.04
N THR A 148 -14.62 10.46 -0.09
CA THR A 148 -15.93 10.41 -0.79
C THR A 148 -15.80 10.26 -2.31
N HIS A 149 -14.59 10.04 -2.80
CA HIS A 149 -14.27 10.13 -4.23
C HIS A 149 -14.54 8.84 -5.03
N ASN A 150 -15.06 7.78 -4.39
CA ASN A 150 -15.50 6.53 -5.03
C ASN A 150 -14.41 5.87 -5.91
N PHE A 151 -13.22 5.67 -5.36
CA PHE A 151 -12.12 4.99 -6.05
C PHE A 151 -12.40 3.51 -6.29
N ASP A 152 -11.96 2.99 -7.43
CA ASP A 152 -12.05 1.55 -7.74
C ASP A 152 -10.97 0.76 -6.99
N VAL A 153 -9.80 1.36 -6.77
CA VAL A 153 -8.72 0.77 -5.98
C VAL A 153 -8.14 1.82 -5.04
N VAL A 154 -7.98 1.47 -3.77
CA VAL A 154 -7.07 2.17 -2.85
C VAL A 154 -5.84 1.29 -2.67
N VAL A 155 -4.65 1.86 -2.84
CA VAL A 155 -3.36 1.20 -2.63
C VAL A 155 -2.75 1.76 -1.36
N ASP A 156 -2.48 0.88 -0.41
CA ASP A 156 -1.72 1.12 0.81
C ASP A 156 -0.43 0.29 0.75
N LYS A 157 0.71 0.93 0.96
CA LYS A 157 1.99 0.25 1.15
C LYS A 157 2.68 0.81 2.39
N GLY A 158 2.24 0.34 3.55
CA GLY A 158 2.89 0.60 4.83
C GLY A 158 2.24 1.67 5.71
N VAL A 159 1.18 2.35 5.27
CA VAL A 159 0.47 3.34 6.10
C VAL A 159 -0.26 2.65 7.25
N VAL A 160 -0.95 1.55 6.96
CA VAL A 160 -1.63 0.77 7.99
C VAL A 160 -0.62 0.22 9.00
N ASP A 161 0.55 -0.22 8.53
CA ASP A 161 1.64 -0.69 9.39
C ASP A 161 2.14 0.40 10.34
N CYS A 162 2.13 1.68 9.94
CA CYS A 162 2.53 2.77 10.82
C CYS A 162 1.68 2.83 12.10
N PHE A 163 0.36 2.64 11.98
CA PHE A 163 -0.55 2.67 13.12
C PHE A 163 -0.49 1.38 13.93
N VAL A 164 -0.36 0.22 13.28
CA VAL A 164 -0.18 -1.10 13.94
C VAL A 164 1.08 -1.07 14.81
N HIS A 165 2.22 -0.64 14.27
CA HIS A 165 3.49 -0.58 15.00
C HIS A 165 3.48 0.45 16.14
N SER A 166 2.68 1.51 16.00
CA SER A 166 2.52 2.52 17.04
C SER A 166 1.54 2.11 18.14
N GLY A 167 0.83 0.97 17.96
CA GLY A 167 -0.19 0.50 18.90
C GLY A 167 -1.40 1.44 18.99
N ASN A 168 -1.63 2.25 17.96
CA ASN A 168 -2.65 3.29 17.95
C ASN A 168 -3.93 2.79 17.27
N ASP A 169 -4.70 2.00 18.00
CA ASP A 169 -5.91 1.33 17.49
C ASP A 169 -6.98 2.31 17.00
N GLU A 170 -7.10 3.48 17.64
CA GLU A 170 -8.06 4.52 17.25
C GLU A 170 -7.70 5.11 15.88
N ALA A 171 -6.44 5.50 15.69
CA ALA A 171 -5.96 6.00 14.41
C ALA A 171 -6.00 4.92 13.32
N LEU A 172 -5.62 3.68 13.65
CA LEU A 172 -5.71 2.54 12.73
C LEU A 172 -7.15 2.32 12.25
N LYS A 173 -8.11 2.30 13.17
CA LYS A 173 -9.53 2.15 12.82
C LYS A 173 -10.01 3.32 11.97
N GLN A 174 -9.69 4.56 12.35
CA GLN A 174 -10.06 5.75 11.60
C GLN A 174 -9.49 5.74 10.17
N ALA A 175 -8.22 5.33 10.00
CA ALA A 175 -7.60 5.19 8.69
C ALA A 175 -8.33 4.15 7.84
N LEU A 176 -8.63 2.97 8.38
CA LEU A 176 -9.38 1.92 7.66
C LEU A 176 -10.82 2.36 7.31
N ASP A 177 -11.50 3.11 8.19
CA ASP A 177 -12.83 3.67 7.92
C ASP A 177 -12.78 4.73 6.79
N ASN A 178 -11.74 5.57 6.78
CA ASN A 178 -11.52 6.57 5.73
C ASN A 178 -11.17 5.93 4.39
N ILE A 179 -10.31 4.90 4.39
CA ILE A 179 -10.00 4.08 3.20
C ILE A 179 -11.29 3.46 2.65
N LYS A 180 -12.11 2.85 3.51
CA LYS A 180 -13.40 2.27 3.10
C LYS A 180 -14.31 3.31 2.47
N SER A 181 -14.36 4.51 3.04
CA SER A 181 -15.23 5.59 2.56
C SER A 181 -14.75 6.16 1.22
N ALA A 182 -13.43 6.16 0.98
CA ALA A 182 -12.85 6.55 -0.30
C ALA A 182 -13.18 5.56 -1.42
N LEU A 183 -13.38 4.27 -1.11
CA LEU A 183 -13.71 3.24 -2.09
C LEU A 183 -15.14 3.36 -2.64
N SER A 184 -15.30 3.01 -3.91
CA SER A 184 -16.61 2.72 -4.48
C SER A 184 -17.20 1.44 -3.85
N PRO A 185 -18.51 1.18 -3.97
CA PRO A 185 -19.13 -0.02 -3.40
C PRO A 185 -18.48 -1.34 -3.84
N THR A 186 -17.94 -1.38 -5.06
CA THR A 186 -17.24 -2.56 -5.61
C THR A 186 -15.72 -2.46 -5.53
N GLY A 187 -15.20 -1.35 -5.00
CA GLY A 187 -13.79 -1.04 -4.94
C GLY A 187 -13.01 -2.02 -4.07
N LYS A 188 -11.69 -2.05 -4.26
CA LYS A 188 -10.78 -2.94 -3.52
C LYS A 188 -9.68 -2.14 -2.83
N LEU A 189 -9.35 -2.55 -1.62
CA LEU A 189 -8.11 -2.16 -0.96
C LEU A 189 -7.01 -3.15 -1.35
N VAL A 190 -5.91 -2.64 -1.88
CA VAL A 190 -4.64 -3.37 -2.04
C VAL A 190 -3.71 -2.91 -0.94
N MET A 191 -3.25 -3.84 -0.12
CA MET A 191 -2.48 -3.54 1.09
C MET A 191 -1.19 -4.34 1.07
N VAL A 192 -0.06 -3.67 1.07
CA VAL A 192 1.28 -4.28 1.08
C VAL A 192 1.91 -4.07 2.45
N THR A 193 2.30 -5.16 3.10
CA THR A 193 2.74 -5.20 4.51
C THR A 193 3.73 -6.34 4.74
N ASN A 194 4.49 -6.30 5.84
CA ASN A 194 5.28 -7.44 6.32
C ASN A 194 4.47 -8.43 7.17
N ASP A 195 3.26 -8.08 7.59
CA ASP A 195 2.41 -8.93 8.40
C ASP A 195 1.85 -10.09 7.56
N ASP A 196 1.74 -11.27 8.19
CA ASP A 196 1.05 -12.40 7.57
C ASP A 196 -0.47 -12.27 7.65
N TYR A 197 -1.18 -13.19 6.99
CA TYR A 197 -2.64 -13.20 6.96
C TYR A 197 -3.25 -13.23 8.37
N VAL A 198 -2.68 -14.01 9.30
CA VAL A 198 -3.23 -14.21 10.65
C VAL A 198 -3.08 -12.93 11.46
N MET A 199 -1.94 -12.25 11.35
CA MET A 199 -1.71 -10.96 11.99
C MET A 199 -2.68 -9.91 11.47
N ARG A 200 -2.77 -9.75 10.14
CA ARG A 200 -3.65 -8.74 9.54
C ARG A 200 -5.12 -9.03 9.80
N GLU A 201 -5.57 -10.28 9.69
CA GLU A 201 -6.92 -10.68 10.10
C GLU A 201 -7.19 -10.37 11.57
N GLY A 202 -6.21 -10.62 12.44
CA GLY A 202 -6.24 -10.28 13.85
C GLY A 202 -6.53 -8.80 14.11
N ASP A 203 -5.93 -7.90 13.35
CA ASP A 203 -6.19 -6.45 13.45
C ASP A 203 -7.65 -6.12 13.12
N PHE A 204 -8.19 -6.66 12.02
CA PHE A 204 -9.59 -6.42 11.66
C PHE A 204 -10.57 -7.01 12.68
N ILE A 205 -10.26 -8.17 13.26
CA ILE A 205 -11.06 -8.77 14.34
C ILE A 205 -11.03 -7.88 15.59
N LYS A 206 -9.83 -7.49 16.02
CA LYS A 206 -9.61 -6.66 17.22
C LYS A 206 -10.37 -5.33 17.14
N LEU A 207 -10.39 -4.71 15.96
CA LEU A 207 -11.07 -3.42 15.73
C LEU A 207 -12.57 -3.55 15.44
N GLY A 208 -13.10 -4.78 15.40
CA GLY A 208 -14.53 -5.04 15.10
C GLY A 208 -14.91 -4.78 13.64
N LEU A 209 -13.94 -4.72 12.73
CA LEU A 209 -14.11 -4.34 11.32
C LEU A 209 -14.55 -5.49 10.40
N MET A 210 -14.74 -6.69 10.94
CA MET A 210 -15.23 -7.86 10.20
C MET A 210 -16.65 -7.67 9.62
N ARG A 211 -17.41 -6.69 10.13
CA ARG A 211 -18.72 -6.30 9.57
C ARG A 211 -18.58 -5.34 8.40
N ASP A 212 -17.48 -4.60 8.35
CA ASP A 212 -17.23 -3.54 7.39
C ASP A 212 -16.42 -4.00 6.18
N TRP A 213 -15.59 -5.04 6.38
CA TRP A 213 -14.69 -5.60 5.39
C TRP A 213 -14.91 -7.10 5.23
N ASP A 214 -14.83 -7.59 4.00
CA ASP A 214 -14.95 -9.02 3.68
C ASP A 214 -13.61 -9.75 3.87
N VAL A 215 -13.07 -9.65 5.09
CA VAL A 215 -11.78 -10.24 5.50
C VAL A 215 -11.73 -11.75 5.27
N PRO A 216 -12.80 -12.56 5.50
CA PRO A 216 -12.78 -13.99 5.20
C PRO A 216 -12.55 -14.33 3.72
N ARG A 217 -12.71 -13.35 2.81
CA ARG A 217 -12.40 -13.48 1.38
C ARG A 217 -11.18 -12.64 0.96
N MET A 218 -10.40 -12.14 1.92
CA MET A 218 -9.14 -11.46 1.68
C MET A 218 -8.21 -12.40 0.92
N LYS A 219 -7.75 -11.95 -0.25
CA LYS A 219 -6.73 -12.66 -1.02
C LYS A 219 -5.37 -12.24 -0.52
N SER A 220 -4.42 -13.18 -0.47
CA SER A 220 -3.03 -12.94 -0.10
C SER A 220 -2.12 -13.44 -1.19
N VAL A 221 -1.08 -12.67 -1.49
CA VAL A 221 0.04 -13.04 -2.34
C VAL A 221 1.32 -12.69 -1.59
N GLU A 222 2.22 -13.66 -1.46
CA GLU A 222 3.57 -13.39 -0.96
C GLU A 222 4.41 -12.86 -2.12
N LEU A 223 5.01 -11.69 -1.94
CA LEU A 223 5.90 -11.03 -2.88
C LEU A 223 7.33 -11.24 -2.40
N VAL A 224 8.20 -11.78 -3.24
CA VAL A 224 9.60 -12.08 -2.89
C VAL A 224 10.50 -11.35 -3.86
N GLY A 225 11.36 -10.47 -3.35
CA GLY A 225 12.40 -9.84 -4.17
C GLY A 225 13.53 -10.84 -4.45
N GLU A 226 13.73 -11.23 -5.70
CA GLU A 226 14.73 -12.24 -6.07
C GLU A 226 16.15 -11.77 -5.73
N GLU A 227 16.46 -10.48 -5.92
CA GLU A 227 17.79 -9.92 -5.68
C GLU A 227 18.08 -9.73 -4.19
N THR A 228 17.04 -9.41 -3.42
CA THR A 228 17.20 -9.00 -2.03
C THR A 228 16.88 -10.11 -1.03
N GLY A 229 16.13 -11.13 -1.45
CA GLY A 229 15.64 -12.23 -0.62
C GLY A 229 14.67 -11.80 0.48
N PHE A 230 14.18 -10.55 0.45
CA PHE A 230 13.12 -10.07 1.34
C PHE A 230 11.75 -10.45 0.77
N ALA A 231 10.82 -10.74 1.67
CA ALA A 231 9.45 -11.03 1.34
C ALA A 231 8.51 -10.08 2.08
N CYS A 232 7.41 -9.72 1.42
CA CYS A 232 6.27 -9.03 2.00
C CYS A 232 4.97 -9.67 1.49
N ASN A 233 3.84 -9.32 2.09
CA ASN A 233 2.53 -9.80 1.69
C ASN A 233 1.74 -8.67 1.04
N MET A 234 1.03 -9.02 -0.03
CA MET A 234 0.02 -8.17 -0.66
C MET A 234 -1.36 -8.78 -0.45
N PHE A 235 -2.22 -8.03 0.23
CA PHE A 235 -3.60 -8.37 0.46
C PHE A 235 -4.53 -7.61 -0.49
N THR A 236 -5.60 -8.26 -0.93
CA THR A 236 -6.73 -7.61 -1.61
C THR A 236 -8.00 -7.84 -0.82
N ILE A 237 -8.60 -6.75 -0.34
CA ILE A 237 -9.75 -6.76 0.58
C ILE A 237 -10.88 -5.93 -0.04
N SER A 238 -12.11 -6.43 0.10
CA SER A 238 -13.31 -5.71 -0.36
C SER A 238 -14.05 -5.12 0.84
N PRO A 239 -14.66 -3.93 0.72
CA PRO A 239 -15.74 -3.55 1.62
C PRO A 239 -16.82 -4.63 1.61
N ARG A 240 -17.44 -4.88 2.76
CA ARG A 240 -18.59 -5.78 2.84
C ARG A 240 -19.81 -5.06 2.31
N ASP A 241 -20.59 -5.75 1.48
CA ASP A 241 -21.88 -5.23 1.01
C ASP A 241 -22.75 -4.87 2.23
N LYS A 242 -23.35 -3.68 2.21
CA LYS A 242 -24.40 -3.30 3.15
C LYS A 242 -25.66 -4.08 2.78
N ASN A 243 -25.74 -5.34 3.21
CA ASN A 243 -27.00 -6.09 3.20
C ASN A 243 -28.01 -5.47 4.15
#